data_AF-A0A2D6Q1T9-F1
#
_entry.id   AF-A0A2D6Q1T9-F1
#
_cell.length_a   1.000
_cell.length_b   1.000
_cell.length_c   1.000
_cell.angle_alpha   90.00
_cell.angle_beta   90.00
_cell.angle_gamma   90.00
#
_symmetry.space_group_name_H-M   'P 1'
#
loop_
_entity.id
_entity.type
_entity.pdbx_description
1 polymer ?
#
loop_
_entity_poly.entity_id
_entity_poly.type
_entity_poly.pdbx_seq_one_letter_code
_entity_poly.pdbx_strand_id
1 'polypeptide(L)'
;IPEAVVIGYDGRTVYRGPCAKPDQGPNPVARIRTAILEDLARRKSGWGASSAMRSARSLIWHHGTLAAARQRLLRHTPSPPTQDDYDRCLGELELAFKNRLRRIRTDTADGRWLRAQAAGAQLAADSKGWETREDVALEAMRSLSAPSARAHFVLERKLEDVLRGVRARGPRARDANLLRRMLRSTPAGAVQDRVKRWIAWIDAAATRRGR
;
A
#
# COMPACT_ATOMS: atom_id res chain seq x y z
N ILE A 1 -21.80 14.23 -16.63
CA ILE A 1 -21.60 12.83 -17.07
C ILE A 1 -20.55 12.21 -16.14
N PRO A 2 -20.75 11.01 -15.55
CA PRO A 2 -19.73 10.38 -14.72
C PRO A 2 -18.49 10.02 -15.53
N GLU A 3 -17.31 10.32 -14.98
CA GLU A 3 -16.00 10.01 -15.58
C GLU A 3 -15.25 8.95 -14.77
N ALA A 4 -14.50 8.11 -15.48
CA ALA A 4 -13.54 7.20 -14.90
C ALA A 4 -12.14 7.83 -14.99
N VAL A 5 -11.41 7.80 -13.87
CA VAL A 5 -10.00 8.15 -13.80
C VAL A 5 -9.25 6.91 -13.34
N VAL A 6 -8.29 6.45 -14.14
CA VAL A 6 -7.33 5.41 -13.77
C VAL A 6 -6.04 6.12 -13.39
N ILE A 7 -5.60 5.90 -12.15
CA ILE A 7 -4.33 6.39 -11.63
C ILE A 7 -3.37 5.20 -11.60
N GLY A 8 -2.24 5.36 -12.26
CA GLY A 8 -1.17 4.36 -12.32
C GLY A 8 -0.45 4.25 -10.98
N TYR A 9 0.35 3.21 -10.82
CA TYR A 9 1.07 2.98 -9.56
C TYR A 9 2.12 4.07 -9.25
N ASP A 10 2.55 4.83 -10.26
CA ASP A 10 3.45 5.98 -10.13
C ASP A 10 2.70 7.26 -9.70
N GLY A 11 1.38 7.18 -9.53
CA GLY A 11 0.49 8.28 -9.17
C GLY A 11 0.05 9.15 -10.34
N ARG A 12 0.45 8.84 -11.58
CA ARG A 12 0.03 9.59 -12.76
C ARG A 12 -1.29 9.08 -13.30
N THR A 13 -2.03 9.96 -13.98
CA THR A 13 -3.27 9.54 -14.66
C THR A 13 -2.90 8.74 -15.91
N VAL A 14 -3.31 7.47 -15.97
CA VAL A 14 -3.14 6.59 -17.15
C VAL A 14 -4.35 6.62 -18.08
N TYR A 15 -5.53 6.95 -17.54
CA TYR A 15 -6.74 7.16 -18.31
C TYR A 15 -7.66 8.15 -17.61
N ARG A 16 -8.29 9.03 -18.39
CA ARG A 16 -9.43 9.85 -17.97
C ARG A 16 -10.44 9.86 -19.11
N GLY A 17 -11.70 9.54 -18.83
CA GLY A 17 -12.75 9.58 -19.85
C GLY A 17 -14.13 9.19 -19.32
N PRO A 18 -15.19 9.31 -20.14
CA PRO A 18 -16.56 9.05 -19.70
C PRO A 18 -16.79 7.56 -19.35
N CYS A 19 -17.65 7.31 -18.35
CA CYS A 19 -18.08 5.95 -17.97
C CYS A 19 -19.17 5.39 -18.89
N ALA A 20 -19.89 6.25 -19.61
CA ALA A 20 -20.94 5.88 -20.55
C ALA A 20 -20.38 5.72 -21.96
N LYS A 21 -20.94 4.78 -22.75
CA LYS A 21 -20.63 4.69 -24.18
C LYS A 21 -21.06 6.00 -24.84
N PRO A 22 -20.15 6.75 -25.49
CA PRO A 22 -20.60 7.62 -26.57
C PRO A 22 -21.13 6.73 -27.69
N ASP A 23 -22.17 7.19 -28.38
CA ASP A 23 -22.98 6.41 -29.34
C ASP A 23 -22.19 5.81 -30.52
N GLN A 24 -20.89 6.13 -30.64
CA GLN A 24 -20.02 5.77 -31.76
C GLN A 24 -18.62 5.26 -31.33
N GLY A 25 -18.39 4.93 -30.05
CA GLY A 25 -17.05 4.60 -29.54
C GLY A 25 -16.85 3.18 -28.97
N PRO A 26 -15.59 2.69 -28.87
CA PRO A 26 -15.29 1.44 -28.18
C PRO A 26 -15.75 1.49 -26.72
N ASN A 27 -16.23 0.35 -26.21
CA ASN A 27 -16.80 0.23 -24.87
C ASN A 27 -15.87 0.87 -23.80
N PRO A 28 -16.34 1.85 -23.00
CA PRO A 28 -15.53 2.49 -21.96
C PRO A 28 -14.87 1.51 -21.01
N VAL A 29 -15.55 0.40 -20.68
CA VAL A 29 -14.99 -0.67 -19.84
C VAL A 29 -13.78 -1.33 -20.52
N ALA A 30 -13.83 -1.54 -21.84
CA ALA A 30 -12.71 -2.07 -22.60
C ALA A 30 -11.53 -1.09 -22.62
N ARG A 31 -11.77 0.23 -22.77
CA ARG A 31 -10.71 1.25 -22.73
C ARG A 31 -10.03 1.33 -21.36
N ILE A 32 -10.81 1.34 -20.28
CA ILE A 32 -10.30 1.29 -18.90
C ILE A 32 -9.45 0.03 -18.70
N ARG A 33 -9.95 -1.13 -19.14
CA ARG A 33 -9.21 -2.39 -19.04
C ARG A 33 -7.90 -2.36 -19.82
N THR A 34 -7.90 -1.86 -21.05
CA THR A 34 -6.69 -1.72 -21.86
C THR A 34 -5.67 -0.82 -21.16
N ALA A 35 -6.08 0.34 -20.65
CA ALA A 35 -5.19 1.26 -19.93
C ALA A 35 -4.57 0.60 -18.68
N ILE A 36 -5.35 -0.20 -17.94
CA ILE A 36 -4.85 -0.97 -16.78
C ILE A 36 -3.83 -2.02 -17.23
N LEU A 37 -4.11 -2.76 -18.30
CA LEU A 37 -3.20 -3.80 -18.81
C LEU A 37 -1.89 -3.21 -19.34
N GLU A 38 -1.95 -2.08 -20.03
CA GLU A 38 -0.78 -1.33 -20.50
C GLU A 38 0.07 -0.83 -19.34
N ASP A 39 -0.55 -0.27 -18.29
CA ASP A 39 0.16 0.17 -17.09
C ASP A 39 0.87 -1.00 -16.37
N LEU A 40 0.19 -2.14 -16.24
CA LEU A 40 0.77 -3.36 -15.67
C LEU A 40 1.93 -3.91 -16.52
N ALA A 41 1.82 -3.85 -17.85
CA ALA A 41 2.90 -4.26 -18.75
C ALA A 41 4.11 -3.31 -18.65
N ARG A 42 3.87 -2.00 -18.57
CA ARG A 42 4.91 -0.97 -18.33
C ARG A 42 5.59 -1.17 -16.99
N ARG A 43 4.85 -1.56 -15.95
CA ARG A 43 5.42 -1.89 -14.64
C ARG A 43 6.45 -3.01 -14.74
N LYS A 44 6.09 -4.10 -15.44
CA LYS A 44 6.93 -5.29 -15.59
C LYS A 44 8.17 -5.02 -16.44
N SER A 45 7.99 -4.36 -17.59
CA SER A 45 9.06 -4.08 -18.55
C SER A 45 9.93 -2.86 -18.18
N GLY A 46 9.39 -1.95 -17.39
CA GLY A 46 10.00 -0.64 -17.13
C GLY A 46 9.86 0.32 -18.31
N TRP A 47 10.11 1.61 -18.06
CA TRP A 47 10.06 2.65 -19.09
C TRP A 47 11.23 3.64 -18.92
N GLY A 48 11.52 4.40 -19.97
CA GLY A 48 12.55 5.42 -19.95
C GLY A 48 13.48 5.39 -21.16
N ALA A 49 14.28 6.45 -21.25
CA ALA A 49 15.15 6.75 -22.38
C ALA A 49 16.28 5.71 -22.56
N SER A 50 16.75 5.10 -21.46
CA SER A 50 17.81 4.09 -21.49
C SER A 50 17.37 2.73 -20.94
N SER A 51 18.08 1.67 -21.34
CA SER A 51 17.88 0.32 -20.79
C SER A 51 18.11 0.28 -19.27
N ALA A 52 19.04 1.10 -18.76
CA ALA A 52 19.30 1.25 -17.34
C ALA A 52 18.10 1.84 -16.60
N MET A 53 17.47 2.90 -17.13
CA MET A 53 16.27 3.50 -16.55
C MET A 53 15.07 2.56 -16.60
N ARG A 54 14.85 1.84 -17.72
CA ARG A 54 13.81 0.81 -17.80
C ARG A 54 14.00 -0.25 -16.74
N SER A 55 15.22 -0.80 -16.65
CA SER A 55 15.57 -1.80 -15.64
C SER A 55 15.35 -1.26 -14.21
N ALA A 56 15.81 -0.04 -13.92
CA ALA A 56 15.63 0.59 -12.61
C ALA A 56 14.15 0.75 -12.25
N ARG A 57 13.30 1.23 -13.17
CA ARG A 57 11.87 1.39 -12.92
C ARG A 57 11.12 0.08 -12.77
N SER A 58 11.50 -0.96 -13.51
CA SER A 58 10.97 -2.32 -13.27
C SER A 58 11.33 -2.81 -11.87
N LEU A 59 12.57 -2.57 -11.41
CA LEU A 59 13.00 -2.91 -10.05
C LEU A 59 12.23 -2.11 -8.98
N ILE A 60 12.04 -0.80 -9.16
CA ILE A 60 11.30 0.06 -8.22
C ILE A 60 9.86 -0.43 -8.05
N TRP A 61 9.17 -0.67 -9.17
CA TRP A 61 7.73 -0.79 -9.17
C TRP A 61 7.23 -2.22 -9.30
N HIS A 62 7.86 -3.08 -10.09
CA HIS A 62 7.47 -4.50 -10.21
C HIS A 62 8.08 -5.35 -9.12
N HIS A 63 9.42 -5.48 -9.11
CA HIS A 63 10.12 -6.40 -8.21
C HIS A 63 10.24 -5.87 -6.78
N GLY A 64 10.17 -4.55 -6.62
CA GLY A 64 10.22 -3.89 -5.33
C GLY A 64 11.62 -3.70 -4.75
N THR A 65 12.68 -4.13 -5.44
CA THR A 65 14.07 -4.10 -4.95
C THR A 65 14.72 -2.72 -5.13
N LEU A 66 14.47 -1.81 -4.18
CA LEU A 66 14.90 -0.40 -4.24
C LEU A 66 16.42 -0.24 -4.29
N ALA A 67 17.16 -1.02 -3.50
CA ALA A 67 18.63 -0.98 -3.50
C ALA A 67 19.22 -1.43 -4.85
N ALA A 68 18.64 -2.48 -5.45
CA ALA A 68 19.06 -2.94 -6.78
C ALA A 68 18.76 -1.88 -7.85
N ALA A 69 17.60 -1.20 -7.78
CA ALA A 69 17.28 -0.09 -8.66
C ALA A 69 18.30 1.05 -8.53
N ARG A 70 18.66 1.42 -7.30
CA ARG A 70 19.68 2.44 -7.03
C ARG A 70 21.03 2.06 -7.63
N GLN A 71 21.49 0.83 -7.41
CA GLN A 71 22.75 0.34 -7.99
C GLN A 71 22.74 0.41 -9.52
N ARG A 72 21.58 0.12 -10.15
CA ARG A 72 21.41 0.23 -11.59
C ARG A 72 21.57 1.66 -12.08
N LEU A 73 21.02 2.63 -11.34
CA LEU A 73 21.15 4.06 -11.65
C LEU A 73 22.57 4.59 -11.40
N LEU A 74 23.24 4.20 -10.31
CA LEU A 74 24.61 4.63 -10.03
C LEU A 74 25.63 4.18 -11.08
N ARG A 75 25.42 3.01 -11.68
CA ARG A 75 26.27 2.50 -12.76
C ARG A 75 25.97 3.15 -14.12
N HIS A 76 24.91 3.94 -14.20
CA HIS A 76 24.52 4.63 -15.41
C HIS A 76 25.00 6.08 -15.36
N THR A 77 25.87 6.45 -16.29
CA THR A 77 26.24 7.85 -16.52
C THR A 77 25.22 8.46 -17.48
N PRO A 78 24.34 9.38 -17.03
CA PRO A 78 23.39 10.04 -17.92
C PRO A 78 24.14 10.94 -18.91
N SER A 79 23.69 10.96 -20.16
CA SER A 79 24.07 12.00 -21.13
C SER A 79 23.03 13.13 -21.12
N PRO A 80 23.36 14.36 -21.57
CA PRO A 80 22.44 15.50 -21.54
C PRO A 80 21.03 15.22 -22.10
N PRO A 81 20.86 14.48 -23.22
CA PRO A 81 19.53 14.13 -23.74
C PRO A 81 18.68 13.23 -22.82
N THR A 82 19.31 12.57 -21.85
CA THR A 82 18.68 11.61 -20.92
C THR A 82 18.64 12.11 -19.48
N GLN A 83 19.28 13.24 -19.18
CA GLN A 83 19.42 13.78 -17.81
C GLN A 83 18.07 13.98 -17.13
N ASP A 84 17.10 14.60 -17.82
CA ASP A 84 15.76 14.81 -17.26
C ASP A 84 15.01 13.51 -16.94
N ASP A 85 15.21 12.45 -17.71
CA ASP A 85 14.60 11.15 -17.41
C ASP A 85 15.35 10.40 -16.28
N TYR A 86 16.67 10.60 -16.19
CA TYR A 86 17.47 10.11 -15.08
C TYR A 86 17.01 10.72 -13.75
N ASP A 87 16.88 12.04 -13.70
CA ASP A 87 16.47 12.76 -12.48
C ASP A 87 15.03 12.40 -12.08
N ARG A 88 14.13 12.23 -13.05
CA ARG A 88 12.79 11.68 -12.80
C ARG A 88 12.84 10.27 -12.24
N CYS A 89 13.70 9.40 -12.78
CA CYS A 89 13.85 8.03 -12.28
C CYS A 89 14.39 7.99 -10.84
N LEU A 90 15.33 8.89 -10.48
CA LEU A 90 15.78 9.07 -9.10
C LEU A 90 14.66 9.55 -8.19
N GLY A 91 13.88 10.53 -8.64
CA GLY A 91 12.71 11.04 -7.91
C GLY A 91 11.66 9.95 -7.65
N GLU A 92 11.42 9.07 -8.63
CA GLU A 92 10.51 7.93 -8.50
C GLU A 92 11.01 6.90 -7.48
N LEU A 93 12.31 6.58 -7.47
CA LEU A 93 12.93 5.69 -6.48
C LEU A 93 12.71 6.23 -5.06
N GLU A 94 12.99 7.51 -4.86
CA GLU A 94 12.81 8.20 -3.57
C GLU A 94 11.33 8.26 -3.15
N LEU A 95 10.45 8.54 -4.10
CA LEU A 95 9.00 8.56 -3.87
C LEU A 95 8.49 7.17 -3.46
N ALA A 96 8.96 6.11 -4.11
CA ALA A 96 8.59 4.73 -3.77
C ALA A 96 9.00 4.38 -2.33
N PHE A 97 10.23 4.74 -1.93
CA PHE A 97 10.67 4.59 -0.54
C PHE A 97 9.77 5.35 0.44
N LYS A 98 9.53 6.65 0.19
CA LYS A 98 8.70 7.51 1.04
C LYS A 98 7.27 7.00 1.17
N ASN A 99 6.68 6.50 0.08
CA ASN A 99 5.33 5.95 0.08
C ASN A 99 5.23 4.66 0.90
N ARG A 100 6.23 3.77 0.81
CA ARG A 100 6.29 2.55 1.64
C ARG A 100 6.49 2.89 3.11
N LEU A 101 7.35 3.87 3.42
CA LEU A 101 7.54 4.35 4.80
C LEU A 101 6.25 4.98 5.36
N ARG A 102 5.57 5.81 4.56
CA ARG A 102 4.26 6.38 4.91
C ARG A 102 3.24 5.29 5.18
N ARG A 103 3.20 4.24 4.35
CA ARG A 103 2.30 3.10 4.51
C ARG A 103 2.48 2.41 5.85
N ILE A 104 3.72 2.17 6.29
CA ILE A 104 4.03 1.60 7.61
C ILE A 104 3.44 2.49 8.71
N ARG A 105 3.69 3.80 8.65
CA ARG A 105 3.16 4.77 9.64
C ARG A 105 1.64 4.78 9.68
N THR A 106 0.98 4.78 8.52
CA THR A 106 -0.47 4.73 8.43
C THR A 106 -1.02 3.42 8.99
N ASP A 107 -0.44 2.27 8.64
CA ASP A 107 -0.89 0.98 9.15
C ASP A 107 -0.71 0.91 10.69
N THR A 108 0.39 1.44 11.24
CA THR A 108 0.58 1.56 12.70
C THR A 108 -0.49 2.46 13.35
N ALA A 109 -0.73 3.65 12.80
CA ALA A 109 -1.74 4.59 13.29
C ALA A 109 -3.16 4.02 13.21
N ASP A 110 -3.44 3.18 12.21
CA ASP A 110 -4.72 2.50 12.05
C ASP A 110 -4.91 1.31 12.99
N GLY A 111 -3.88 0.89 13.73
CA GLY A 111 -3.90 -0.30 14.56
C GLY A 111 -3.81 -1.59 13.73
N ARG A 112 -3.09 -1.54 12.60
CA ARG A 112 -2.81 -2.66 11.69
C ARG A 112 -1.33 -3.10 11.81
N TRP A 113 -0.91 -3.48 13.01
CA TRP A 113 0.48 -3.80 13.35
C TRP A 113 1.08 -4.96 12.54
N LEU A 114 0.33 -6.04 12.27
CA LEU A 114 0.77 -7.18 11.47
C LEU A 114 1.08 -6.75 10.04
N ARG A 115 0.25 -5.86 9.47
CA ARG A 115 0.51 -5.27 8.15
C ARG A 115 1.71 -4.33 8.18
N ALA A 116 1.81 -3.49 9.20
CA ALA A 116 2.94 -2.58 9.38
C ALA A 116 4.27 -3.36 9.52
N GLN A 117 4.29 -4.44 10.29
CA GLN A 117 5.46 -5.31 10.48
C GLN A 117 5.88 -5.97 9.18
N ALA A 118 4.95 -6.57 8.44
CA ALA A 118 5.25 -7.17 7.14
C ALA A 118 5.76 -6.12 6.14
N ALA A 119 5.13 -4.94 6.08
CA ALA A 119 5.55 -3.85 5.20
C ALA A 119 6.93 -3.29 5.57
N GLY A 120 7.23 -3.18 6.87
CA GLY A 120 8.52 -2.71 7.36
C GLY A 120 9.64 -3.73 7.11
N ALA A 121 9.39 -5.02 7.35
CA ALA A 121 10.35 -6.07 7.03
C ALA A 121 10.66 -6.10 5.52
N GLN A 122 9.64 -5.96 4.69
CA GLN A 122 9.81 -5.87 3.24
C GLN A 122 10.61 -4.61 2.85
N LEU A 123 10.28 -3.43 3.40
CA LEU A 123 11.01 -2.20 3.10
C LEU A 123 12.49 -2.29 3.51
N ALA A 124 12.79 -2.89 4.66
CA ALA A 124 14.16 -3.12 5.11
C ALA A 124 14.91 -4.06 4.15
N ALA A 125 14.29 -5.16 3.73
CA ALA A 125 14.87 -6.08 2.74
C ALA A 125 15.10 -5.40 1.38
N ASP A 126 14.12 -4.64 0.91
CA ASP A 126 14.18 -3.92 -0.38
C ASP A 126 15.24 -2.82 -0.41
N SER A 127 15.56 -2.24 0.75
CA SER A 127 16.50 -1.13 0.90
C SER A 127 17.92 -1.58 1.31
N LYS A 128 18.15 -2.89 1.50
CA LYS A 128 19.44 -3.43 1.93
C LYS A 128 20.58 -3.07 0.96
N GLY A 129 21.61 -2.41 1.46
CA GLY A 129 22.73 -1.87 0.67
C GLY A 129 22.50 -0.44 0.14
N TRP A 130 21.40 0.21 0.52
CA TRP A 130 21.19 1.65 0.32
C TRP A 130 21.32 2.36 1.67
N GLU A 131 22.57 2.52 2.15
CA GLU A 131 22.96 3.01 3.50
C GLU A 131 21.98 4.03 4.10
N THR A 132 21.86 5.22 3.49
CA THR A 132 20.98 6.32 3.99
C THR A 132 19.49 5.98 4.10
N ARG A 133 18.99 4.94 3.42
CA ARG A 133 17.59 4.51 3.43
C ARG A 133 17.37 3.19 4.17
N GLU A 134 18.37 2.32 4.17
CA GLU A 134 18.38 1.10 4.97
C GLU A 134 18.22 1.45 6.46
N ASP A 135 19.01 2.40 6.96
CA ASP A 135 18.92 2.85 8.36
C ASP A 135 17.52 3.40 8.70
N VAL A 136 16.94 4.19 7.79
CA VAL A 136 15.59 4.74 7.96
C VAL A 136 14.53 3.63 7.95
N ALA A 137 14.69 2.60 7.11
CA ALA A 137 13.80 1.45 7.07
C ALA A 137 13.91 0.60 8.34
N LEU A 138 15.14 0.38 8.84
CA LEU A 138 15.42 -0.33 10.08
C LEU A 138 14.87 0.42 11.30
N GLU A 139 15.01 1.75 11.34
CA GLU A 139 14.45 2.59 12.40
C GLU A 139 12.92 2.47 12.45
N ALA A 140 12.24 2.47 11.30
CA ALA A 140 10.80 2.25 11.21
C ALA A 140 10.37 0.88 11.77
N MET A 141 11.26 -0.11 11.73
CA MET A 141 11.03 -1.46 12.28
C MET A 141 11.33 -1.55 13.78
N ARG A 142 12.17 -0.68 14.36
CA ARG A 142 12.54 -0.74 15.78
C ARG A 142 11.32 -0.62 16.69
N SER A 143 10.45 0.36 16.41
CA SER A 143 9.21 0.57 17.16
C SER A 143 8.22 -0.59 17.04
N LEU A 144 8.22 -1.29 15.90
CA LEU A 144 7.43 -2.50 15.68
C LEU A 144 8.04 -3.76 16.30
N SER A 145 9.33 -3.72 16.67
CA SER A 145 10.06 -4.84 17.28
C SER A 145 10.19 -4.68 18.80
N ALA A 146 9.75 -3.55 19.35
CA ALA A 146 9.82 -3.26 20.78
C ALA A 146 8.97 -4.24 21.61
N PRO A 147 9.38 -4.59 22.85
CA PRO A 147 8.59 -5.46 23.73
C PRO A 147 7.16 -4.96 23.96
N SER A 148 6.96 -3.64 24.01
CA SER A 148 5.66 -2.99 24.13
C SER A 148 4.73 -3.27 22.94
N ALA A 149 5.28 -3.53 21.75
CA ALA A 149 4.51 -3.88 20.55
C ALA A 149 3.84 -5.26 20.66
N ARG A 150 4.39 -6.17 21.47
CA ARG A 150 3.89 -7.56 21.61
C ARG A 150 2.42 -7.61 22.00
N ALA A 151 1.99 -6.75 22.93
CA ALA A 151 0.60 -6.66 23.35
C ALA A 151 -0.32 -6.27 22.17
N HIS A 152 0.11 -5.29 21.35
CA HIS A 152 -0.64 -4.88 20.17
C HIS A 152 -0.76 -5.99 19.12
N PHE A 153 0.31 -6.76 18.87
CA PHE A 153 0.25 -7.89 17.93
C PHE A 153 -0.70 -9.01 18.37
N VAL A 154 -0.68 -9.39 19.66
CA VAL A 154 -1.58 -10.43 20.17
C VAL A 154 -3.04 -10.00 20.02
N LEU A 155 -3.33 -8.74 20.33
CA LEU A 155 -4.68 -8.20 20.24
C LEU A 155 -5.14 -8.02 18.79
N GLU A 156 -4.27 -7.58 17.89
CA GLU A 156 -4.61 -7.49 16.48
C GLU A 156 -4.87 -8.88 15.87
N ARG A 157 -4.09 -9.90 16.24
CA ARG A 157 -4.33 -11.27 15.75
C ARG A 157 -5.74 -11.74 16.14
N LYS A 158 -6.12 -11.55 17.40
CA LYS A 158 -7.49 -11.83 17.88
C LYS A 158 -8.54 -11.02 17.13
N LEU A 159 -8.28 -9.73 16.90
CA LEU A 159 -9.17 -8.87 16.12
C LEU A 159 -9.34 -9.40 14.69
N GLU A 160 -8.26 -9.71 13.97
CA GLU A 160 -8.35 -10.22 12.60
C GLU A 160 -9.10 -11.54 12.50
N ASP A 161 -8.99 -12.43 13.49
CA ASP A 161 -9.76 -13.68 13.51
C ASP A 161 -11.27 -13.40 13.64
N VAL A 162 -11.67 -12.45 14.50
CA VAL A 162 -13.07 -12.00 14.58
C VAL A 162 -13.51 -11.37 13.26
N LEU A 163 -12.69 -10.47 12.69
CA LEU A 163 -13.01 -9.76 11.45
C LEU A 163 -13.09 -10.70 10.24
N ARG A 164 -12.27 -11.75 10.18
CA ARG A 164 -12.38 -12.81 9.16
C ARG A 164 -13.74 -13.48 9.23
N GLY A 165 -14.21 -13.80 10.45
CA GLY A 165 -15.54 -14.37 10.68
C GLY A 165 -16.68 -13.44 10.26
N VAL A 166 -16.55 -12.14 10.55
CA VAL A 166 -17.52 -11.10 10.16
C VAL A 166 -17.57 -10.93 8.63
N ARG A 167 -16.41 -10.92 7.95
CA ARG A 167 -16.35 -10.84 6.48
C ARG A 167 -17.01 -12.04 5.80
N ALA A 168 -16.82 -13.24 6.35
CA ALA A 168 -17.36 -14.48 5.77
C ALA A 168 -18.87 -14.65 5.96
N ARG A 169 -19.44 -14.21 7.09
CA ARG A 169 -20.84 -14.50 7.48
C ARG A 169 -21.70 -13.25 7.67
N GLY A 170 -21.14 -12.08 7.43
CA GLY A 170 -21.72 -10.78 7.78
C GLY A 170 -21.64 -10.46 9.29
N PRO A 171 -21.93 -9.20 9.66
CA PRO A 171 -21.92 -8.74 11.05
C PRO A 171 -23.05 -9.38 11.88
N ARG A 172 -22.74 -9.79 13.12
CA ARG A 172 -23.72 -10.31 14.11
C ARG A 172 -23.49 -9.70 15.49
N ALA A 173 -24.54 -9.66 16.31
CA ALA A 173 -24.46 -9.16 17.70
C ALA A 173 -23.42 -9.90 18.56
N ARG A 174 -23.24 -11.20 18.34
CA ARG A 174 -22.20 -11.99 19.03
C ARG A 174 -20.79 -11.45 18.76
N ASP A 175 -20.53 -10.96 17.55
CA ASP A 175 -19.22 -10.46 17.15
C ASP A 175 -18.95 -9.12 17.86
N ALA A 176 -19.95 -8.23 17.95
CA ALA A 176 -19.85 -7.01 18.75
C ALA A 176 -19.59 -7.31 20.24
N ASN A 177 -20.25 -8.32 20.81
CA ASN A 177 -20.00 -8.73 22.20
C ASN A 177 -18.59 -9.30 22.42
N LEU A 178 -18.07 -10.09 21.47
CA LEU A 178 -16.67 -10.55 21.52
C LEU A 178 -15.70 -9.37 21.47
N LEU A 179 -15.94 -8.41 20.57
CA LEU A 179 -15.11 -7.20 20.47
C LEU A 179 -15.19 -6.33 21.74
N ARG A 180 -16.36 -6.17 22.36
CA ARG A 180 -16.51 -5.47 23.65
C ARG A 180 -15.76 -6.17 24.79
N ARG A 181 -15.76 -7.51 24.83
CA ARG A 181 -14.95 -8.26 25.79
C ARG A 181 -13.46 -8.04 25.56
N MET A 182 -13.02 -8.06 24.30
CA MET A 182 -11.63 -7.79 23.93
C MET A 182 -11.20 -6.36 24.28
N LEU A 183 -12.12 -5.38 24.16
CA LEU A 183 -11.85 -3.98 24.49
C LEU A 183 -11.43 -3.79 25.96
N ARG A 184 -11.99 -4.57 26.89
CA ARG A 184 -11.68 -4.51 28.34
C ARG A 184 -10.23 -4.89 28.66
N SER A 185 -9.61 -5.71 27.84
CA SER A 185 -8.21 -6.17 28.00
C SER A 185 -7.25 -5.52 27.01
N THR A 186 -7.72 -4.56 26.22
CA THR A 186 -6.91 -3.86 25.22
C THR A 186 -6.35 -2.56 25.81
N PRO A 187 -5.01 -2.40 25.89
CA PRO A 187 -4.38 -1.14 26.28
C PRO A 187 -4.86 0.01 25.39
N ALA A 188 -4.87 1.23 25.94
CA ALA A 188 -5.19 2.42 25.17
C ALA A 188 -4.25 2.56 23.95
N GLY A 189 -4.81 2.99 22.82
CA GLY A 189 -4.07 3.24 21.58
C GLY A 189 -4.79 2.75 20.32
N ALA A 190 -4.05 2.74 19.20
CA ALA A 190 -4.61 2.55 17.86
C ALA A 190 -5.41 1.24 17.67
N VAL A 191 -4.96 0.13 18.27
CA VAL A 191 -5.69 -1.16 18.23
C VAL A 191 -7.02 -1.04 18.97
N GLN A 192 -7.04 -0.37 20.12
CA GLN A 192 -8.26 -0.12 20.89
C GLN A 192 -9.28 0.68 20.09
N ASP A 193 -8.84 1.76 19.46
CA ASP A 193 -9.71 2.63 18.68
C ASP A 193 -10.25 1.92 17.43
N ARG A 194 -9.43 1.06 16.82
CA ARG A 194 -9.85 0.19 15.74
C ARG A 194 -10.95 -0.77 16.20
N VAL A 195 -10.83 -1.38 17.39
CA VAL A 195 -11.88 -2.23 17.97
C VAL A 195 -13.18 -1.44 18.16
N LYS A 196 -13.11 -0.22 18.73
CA LYS A 196 -14.28 0.65 18.91
C LYS A 196 -14.99 0.95 17.59
N ARG A 197 -14.24 1.29 16.53
CA ARG A 197 -14.79 1.53 15.18
C ARG A 197 -15.54 0.31 14.63
N TRP A 198 -14.99 -0.88 14.83
CA TRP A 198 -15.67 -2.11 14.39
C TRP A 198 -16.92 -2.43 15.18
N ILE A 199 -16.94 -2.20 16.50
CA ILE A 199 -18.15 -2.35 17.31
C ILE A 199 -19.25 -1.42 16.77
N ALA A 200 -18.94 -0.13 16.60
CA ALA A 200 -19.89 0.85 16.09
C ALA A 200 -20.44 0.47 14.70
N TRP A 201 -19.59 -0.02 13.80
CA TRP A 201 -20.01 -0.48 12.47
C TRP A 201 -20.92 -1.71 12.53
N ILE A 202 -20.60 -2.71 13.37
CA ILE A 202 -21.43 -3.92 13.55
C ILE A 202 -22.80 -3.54 14.12
N ASP A 203 -22.82 -2.67 15.15
CA ASP A 203 -24.07 -2.21 15.77
C ASP A 203 -24.95 -1.47 14.77
N ALA A 204 -24.36 -0.55 13.98
CA ALA A 204 -25.09 0.16 12.93
C ALA A 204 -25.66 -0.78 11.85
N ALA A 205 -24.92 -1.83 11.49
CA ALA A 205 -25.37 -2.84 10.53
C ALA A 205 -26.52 -3.70 11.08
N ALA A 206 -26.54 -3.97 12.39
CA ALA A 206 -27.62 -4.69 13.05
C ALA A 206 -28.93 -3.87 13.05
N THR A 207 -28.86 -2.58 13.38
CA THR A 207 -30.01 -1.67 13.38
C THR A 207 -30.68 -1.56 12.01
N ARG A 208 -29.90 -1.63 10.92
CA ARG A 208 -30.44 -1.56 9.54
C ARG A 208 -31.13 -2.83 9.07
N ARG A 209 -30.88 -4.00 9.69
CA ARG A 209 -31.52 -5.27 9.33
C ARG A 209 -32.82 -5.54 10.09
N GLY A 210 -33.07 -4.79 11.17
CA GLY A 210 -34.30 -4.86 11.94
C GLY A 210 -35.37 -3.84 11.52
N ARG A 211 -35.10 -3.05 10.47
CA ARG A 211 -36.05 -2.20 9.75
C ARG A 211 -36.29 -2.82 8.39
#